data_AF-A0A2S7CVX5-F1
#
_entry.id   AF-A0A2S7CVX5-F1
#
_cell.length_a   1.000
_cell.length_b   1.000
_cell.length_c   1.000
_cell.angle_alpha   90.00
_cell.angle_beta   90.00
_cell.angle_gamma   90.00
#
_symmetry.space_group_name_H-M   'P 1'
#
loop_
_entity.id
_entity.type
_entity.pdbx_description
1 polymer ?
#
loop_
_entity_poly.entity_id
_entity_poly.type
_entity_poly.pdbx_seq_one_letter_code
_entity_poly.pdbx_strand_id
1 'polypeptide(L)'
;MKSKSMCTTVGLIAMCLAGTAAAAGKPLYQAGPALSRSAAATVTTEPSLQRLLSAPSTANAQVVQLDAGAVAAGEKLLELQLDGQIITATQAKVDALEGGDSVWYGNLGPRAGTRARTLSGVDPLNSAILVRSGDTVTGTIRYAGKLYRLRPLADGRHVLVQVDEQRMPQEHPAEYSLLPKFDMPGDGRVTTAAASSGSPATIRVLVVATNKAVNAYGGNMQSLVQLAVAEANQGYINSNVGIALQLARYETTSYTESGNFTTDLQRFRVTNDGYMDSIHTSRNTYTADVGVIVLDNSSYCGLASGIGSNAASAFASVYWDCATGYYSFAHEIGHLQSARHDATNDPSTSPYAYGHGYRYGNSWRTIMAYDCNSGCPRLNYWSNPNISYNGVPMGNASTADNQRVLVNTKATIAGFR
;
A
#
# COMPACT_ATOMS: atom_id res chain seq x y z
N MET A 1 -8.88 -1.74 91.05
CA MET A 1 -9.43 -2.58 89.96
C MET A 1 -9.10 -1.90 88.63
N LYS A 2 -8.50 -2.65 87.70
CA LYS A 2 -7.92 -2.16 86.43
C LYS A 2 -9.02 -1.76 85.45
N SER A 3 -9.00 -0.52 84.95
CA SER A 3 -9.74 -0.10 83.75
C SER A 3 -8.74 0.09 82.61
N LYS A 4 -8.86 -0.69 81.54
CA LYS A 4 -8.04 -0.59 80.32
C LYS A 4 -8.73 0.40 79.38
N SER A 5 -8.05 1.50 79.05
CA SER A 5 -8.43 2.41 77.98
C SER A 5 -7.91 1.87 76.64
N MET A 6 -8.80 1.57 75.70
CA MET A 6 -8.46 1.24 74.31
C MET A 6 -8.23 2.55 73.55
N CYS A 7 -7.00 2.75 73.07
CA CYS A 7 -6.64 3.84 72.16
C CYS A 7 -6.78 3.31 70.72
N THR A 8 -7.72 3.84 69.96
CA THR A 8 -7.96 3.46 68.56
C THR A 8 -7.13 4.36 67.65
N THR A 9 -6.03 3.84 67.11
CA THR A 9 -5.19 4.54 66.12
C THR A 9 -5.84 4.46 64.75
N VAL A 10 -6.33 5.60 64.23
CA VAL A 10 -6.79 5.72 62.84
C VAL A 10 -5.57 5.96 61.95
N GLY A 11 -5.15 4.94 61.20
CA GLY A 11 -4.14 5.07 60.16
C GLY A 11 -4.74 5.65 58.89
N LEU A 12 -4.34 6.87 58.50
CA LEU A 12 -4.59 7.38 57.15
C LEU A 12 -3.72 6.60 56.15
N ILE A 13 -4.34 5.76 55.34
CA ILE A 13 -3.71 5.17 54.16
C ILE A 13 -3.79 6.22 53.05
N ALA A 14 -2.66 6.86 52.76
CA ALA A 14 -2.50 7.68 51.57
C ALA A 14 -2.43 6.74 50.34
N MET A 15 -3.54 6.59 49.61
CA MET A 15 -3.52 5.99 48.28
C MET A 15 -2.81 6.94 47.31
N CYS A 16 -1.52 6.68 47.05
CA CYS A 16 -0.85 7.22 45.88
C CYS A 16 -1.49 6.60 44.63
N LEU A 17 -2.42 7.32 44.01
CA LEU A 17 -2.84 7.09 42.62
C LEU A 17 -1.67 7.46 41.72
N ALA A 18 -0.72 6.54 41.55
CA ALA A 18 0.27 6.62 40.48
C ALA A 18 -0.48 6.40 39.16
N GLY A 19 -0.96 7.49 38.56
CA GLY A 19 -1.36 7.47 37.17
C GLY A 19 -0.17 6.99 36.35
N THR A 20 -0.31 5.87 35.65
CA THR A 20 0.70 5.42 34.70
C THR A 20 0.80 6.47 33.61
N ALA A 21 1.81 7.34 33.67
CA ALA A 21 2.20 8.15 32.52
C ALA A 21 2.51 7.15 31.39
N ALA A 22 1.70 7.15 30.34
CA ALA A 22 2.03 6.42 29.14
C ALA A 22 3.40 6.93 28.66
N ALA A 23 4.36 6.02 28.44
CA ALA A 23 5.66 6.42 27.92
C ALA A 23 5.45 7.18 26.61
N ALA A 24 5.86 8.44 26.57
CA ALA A 24 5.79 9.28 25.37
C ALA A 24 6.61 8.63 24.26
N GLY A 25 6.05 8.57 23.05
CA GLY A 25 6.75 8.04 21.89
C GLY A 25 7.78 9.05 21.38
N LYS A 26 8.70 8.59 20.54
CA LYS A 26 9.64 9.50 19.88
C LYS A 26 8.93 10.26 18.75
N PRO A 27 8.98 11.60 18.70
CA PRO A 27 8.39 12.36 17.59
C PRO A 27 8.99 11.94 16.25
N LEU A 28 8.14 11.55 15.29
CA LEU A 28 8.60 11.21 13.93
C LEU A 28 9.07 12.46 13.17
N TYR A 29 8.41 13.59 13.43
CA TYR A 29 8.73 14.88 12.84
C TYR A 29 8.22 16.02 13.72
N GLN A 30 8.75 17.22 13.46
CA GLN A 30 8.14 18.47 13.92
C GLN A 30 7.33 19.10 12.77
N ALA A 31 6.11 19.53 13.05
CA ALA A 31 5.27 20.18 12.06
C ALA A 31 5.83 21.57 11.68
N GLY A 32 5.91 21.82 10.37
CA GLY A 32 6.32 23.10 9.79
C GLY A 32 5.14 23.84 9.15
N PRO A 33 5.42 24.82 8.27
CA PRO A 33 4.38 25.60 7.62
C PRO A 33 3.49 24.74 6.72
N ALA A 34 2.18 25.00 6.77
CA ALA A 34 1.23 24.49 5.79
C ALA A 34 1.54 25.07 4.40
N LEU A 35 1.38 24.24 3.38
CA LEU A 35 1.59 24.59 1.99
C LEU A 35 0.24 24.89 1.34
N SER A 36 0.13 26.04 0.66
CA SER A 36 -1.10 26.41 -0.05
C SER A 36 -0.92 26.27 -1.57
N ARG A 37 -2.03 25.94 -2.25
CA ARG A 37 -2.07 25.89 -3.72
C ARG A 37 -1.77 27.27 -4.35
N SER A 38 -2.15 28.35 -3.67
CA SER A 38 -1.85 29.72 -4.12
C SER A 38 -0.36 30.07 -4.05
N ALA A 39 0.38 29.54 -3.06
CA ALA A 39 1.82 29.72 -2.95
C ALA A 39 2.60 29.00 -4.07
N ALA A 40 2.08 27.87 -4.56
CA ALA A 40 2.67 27.13 -5.69
C ALA A 40 2.61 27.91 -7.01
N ALA A 41 1.60 28.79 -7.18
CA ALA A 41 1.41 29.58 -8.38
C ALA A 41 2.31 30.82 -8.46
N THR A 42 2.95 31.22 -7.35
CA THR A 42 3.69 32.50 -7.27
C THR A 42 5.17 32.39 -6.92
N VAL A 43 5.68 31.30 -6.32
CA VAL A 43 7.04 31.33 -5.72
C VAL A 43 7.85 30.03 -5.79
N THR A 44 7.31 28.86 -6.13
CA THR A 44 8.11 27.63 -6.01
C THR A 44 8.97 27.35 -7.25
N THR A 45 10.29 27.48 -7.13
CA THR A 45 11.28 27.02 -8.14
C THR A 45 11.40 25.49 -8.22
N GLU A 46 10.60 24.76 -7.44
CA GLU A 46 10.65 23.30 -7.28
C GLU A 46 9.49 22.63 -8.05
N PRO A 47 9.73 22.02 -9.22
CA PRO A 47 8.67 21.44 -10.06
C PRO A 47 7.89 20.30 -9.37
N SER A 48 8.57 19.48 -8.56
CA SER A 48 7.95 18.36 -7.84
C SER A 48 6.98 18.83 -6.77
N LEU A 49 7.30 19.93 -6.06
CA LEU A 49 6.41 20.55 -5.10
C LEU A 49 5.20 21.20 -5.78
N GLN A 50 5.42 21.92 -6.89
CA GLN A 50 4.33 22.51 -7.66
C GLN A 50 3.34 21.43 -8.14
N ARG A 51 3.87 20.31 -8.65
CA ARG A 51 3.08 19.16 -9.07
C ARG A 51 2.30 18.51 -7.93
N LEU A 52 2.94 18.33 -6.79
CA LEU A 52 2.28 17.80 -5.59
C LEU A 52 1.11 18.70 -5.18
N LEU A 53 1.28 20.01 -5.18
CA LEU A 53 0.22 20.94 -4.77
C LEU A 53 -0.88 21.10 -5.83
N SER A 54 -0.58 20.90 -7.11
CA SER A 54 -1.55 20.97 -8.20
C SER A 54 -2.32 19.68 -8.43
N ALA A 55 -1.86 18.55 -7.89
CA ALA A 55 -2.56 17.27 -7.98
C ALA A 55 -3.99 17.37 -7.43
N PRO A 56 -5.03 16.91 -8.15
CA PRO A 56 -6.41 16.94 -7.68
C PRO A 56 -6.60 16.24 -6.33
N SER A 57 -5.86 15.15 -6.11
CA SER A 57 -5.85 14.31 -4.91
C SER A 57 -5.17 14.96 -3.69
N THR A 58 -4.42 16.06 -3.83
CA THR A 58 -3.79 16.71 -2.66
C THR A 58 -4.82 17.54 -1.90
N ALA A 59 -5.31 17.00 -0.78
CA ALA A 59 -6.26 17.70 0.09
C ALA A 59 -5.57 18.77 0.93
N ASN A 60 -4.46 18.41 1.56
CA ASN A 60 -3.62 19.27 2.38
C ASN A 60 -2.16 18.83 2.24
N ALA A 61 -1.22 19.75 2.35
CA ALA A 61 0.19 19.45 2.44
C ALA A 61 0.85 20.36 3.48
N GLN A 62 1.77 19.80 4.27
CA GLN A 62 2.57 20.54 5.24
C GLN A 62 4.04 20.14 5.12
N VAL A 63 4.94 21.11 5.24
CA VAL A 63 6.35 20.80 5.43
C VAL A 63 6.53 20.21 6.83
N VAL A 64 7.38 19.21 6.96
CA VAL A 64 7.75 18.62 8.24
C VAL A 64 9.27 18.52 8.37
N GLN A 65 9.80 18.76 9.56
CA GLN A 65 11.19 18.46 9.88
C GLN A 65 11.26 17.03 10.40
N LEU A 66 11.72 16.12 9.54
CA LEU A 66 11.77 14.70 9.82
C LEU A 66 12.90 14.34 10.79
N ASP A 67 12.65 13.44 11.75
CA ASP A 67 13.68 12.64 12.42
C ASP A 67 13.66 11.22 11.85
N ALA A 68 14.48 10.97 10.83
CA ALA A 68 14.59 9.64 10.23
C ALA A 68 15.11 8.59 11.23
N GLY A 69 15.90 9.03 12.23
CA GLY A 69 16.38 8.18 13.31
C GLY A 69 15.26 7.72 14.26
N ALA A 70 14.08 8.32 14.22
CA ALA A 70 12.90 7.81 14.92
C ALA A 70 12.39 6.51 14.27
N VAL A 71 12.54 6.36 12.95
CA VAL A 71 12.18 5.11 12.23
C VAL A 71 13.31 4.09 12.40
N ALA A 72 13.37 3.46 13.57
CA ALA A 72 14.40 2.50 13.92
C ALA A 72 13.81 1.24 14.58
N ALA A 73 14.53 0.12 14.51
CA ALA A 73 14.10 -1.15 15.13
C ALA A 73 13.94 -1.05 16.65
N GLY A 74 14.76 -0.22 17.31
CA GLY A 74 14.71 0.01 18.76
C GLY A 74 13.53 0.88 19.21
N GLU A 75 12.98 1.71 18.33
CA GLU A 75 11.92 2.66 18.67
C GLU A 75 10.53 2.03 18.51
N LYS A 76 9.91 1.71 19.66
CA LYS A 76 8.62 0.99 19.70
C LYS A 76 7.40 1.91 19.62
N LEU A 77 7.56 3.20 19.91
CA LEU A 77 6.49 4.18 19.93
C LEU A 77 6.93 5.40 19.14
N LEU A 78 6.13 5.79 18.15
CA LEU A 78 6.31 7.04 17.40
C LEU A 78 5.17 8.01 17.73
N GLU A 79 5.46 9.30 17.75
CA GLU A 79 4.45 10.35 17.82
C GLU A 79 4.35 11.10 16.49
N LEU A 80 3.12 11.30 16.03
CA LEU A 80 2.81 11.97 14.77
C LEU A 80 1.76 13.05 15.03
N GLN A 81 1.88 14.21 14.40
CA GLN A 81 0.85 15.24 14.46
C GLN A 81 -0.04 15.17 13.23
N LEU A 82 -1.26 14.66 13.40
CA LEU A 82 -2.26 14.50 12.33
C LEU A 82 -3.50 15.31 12.69
N ASP A 83 -3.99 16.14 11.79
CA ASP A 83 -5.17 17.00 11.99
C ASP A 83 -5.14 17.81 13.31
N GLY A 84 -3.94 18.27 13.71
CA GLY A 84 -3.73 19.03 14.95
C GLY A 84 -3.72 18.18 16.23
N GLN A 85 -3.83 16.85 16.13
CA GLN A 85 -3.77 15.92 17.25
C GLN A 85 -2.44 15.17 17.27
N ILE A 86 -1.89 14.93 18.47
CA ILE A 86 -0.75 14.03 18.65
C ILE A 86 -1.27 12.60 18.72
N ILE A 87 -0.87 11.78 17.77
CA ILE A 87 -1.23 10.38 17.65
C ILE A 87 0.01 9.52 17.92
N THR A 88 -0.13 8.54 18.81
CA THR A 88 0.91 7.53 19.03
C THR A 88 0.74 6.39 18.05
N ALA A 89 1.83 5.99 17.38
CA ALA A 89 1.92 4.77 16.62
C ALA A 89 2.77 3.74 17.38
N THR A 90 2.23 2.53 17.58
CA THR A 90 2.95 1.41 18.21
C THR A 90 3.52 0.50 17.12
N GLN A 91 4.83 0.24 17.18
CA GLN A 91 5.50 -0.65 16.25
C GLN A 91 4.92 -2.06 16.33
N ALA A 92 4.54 -2.60 15.17
CA ALA A 92 4.15 -3.99 14.97
C ALA A 92 5.36 -4.85 14.57
N LYS A 93 6.14 -4.38 13.59
CA LYS A 93 7.39 -5.03 13.14
C LYS A 93 8.31 -4.07 12.41
N VAL A 94 9.55 -4.51 12.20
CA VAL A 94 10.51 -3.86 11.31
C VAL A 94 11.18 -4.93 10.45
N ASP A 95 11.17 -4.71 9.13
CA ASP A 95 11.86 -5.56 8.17
C ASP A 95 13.11 -4.82 7.68
N ALA A 96 14.26 -5.50 7.65
CA ALA A 96 15.46 -4.98 7.00
C ALA A 96 15.38 -5.23 5.49
N LEU A 97 15.87 -4.27 4.70
CA LEU A 97 15.99 -4.37 3.25
C LEU A 97 17.46 -4.45 2.83
N GLU A 98 17.70 -4.89 1.61
CA GLU A 98 19.04 -4.80 1.01
C GLU A 98 19.52 -3.33 0.96
N GLY A 99 20.83 -3.12 1.08
CA GLY A 99 21.43 -1.78 1.04
C GLY A 99 21.32 -0.98 2.33
N GLY A 100 20.77 -1.55 3.42
CA GLY A 100 20.68 -0.90 4.73
C GLY A 100 19.40 -0.11 4.98
N ASP A 101 18.48 -0.11 4.02
CA ASP A 101 17.14 0.44 4.19
C ASP A 101 16.30 -0.46 5.15
N SER A 102 15.18 0.08 5.66
CA SER A 102 14.26 -0.70 6.50
C SER A 102 12.82 -0.28 6.30
N VAL A 103 11.89 -1.18 6.61
CA VAL A 103 10.45 -0.91 6.62
C VAL A 103 9.92 -1.07 8.04
N TRP A 104 9.39 0.01 8.59
CA TRP A 104 8.71 0.02 9.88
C TRP A 104 7.20 -0.07 9.67
N TYR A 105 6.55 -0.95 10.43
CA TYR A 105 5.10 -1.14 10.40
C TYR A 105 4.55 -0.87 11.80
N GLY A 106 3.41 -0.20 11.91
CA GLY A 106 2.77 0.01 13.21
C GLY A 106 1.32 0.45 13.12
N ASN A 107 0.68 0.49 14.31
CA ASN A 107 -0.73 0.83 14.49
C ASN A 107 -0.87 2.17 15.19
N LEU A 108 -1.79 3.01 14.72
CA LEU A 108 -2.08 4.33 15.29
C LEU A 108 -3.23 4.26 16.31
N GLY A 109 -3.14 5.08 17.36
CA GLY A 109 -4.18 5.20 18.39
C GLY A 109 -3.83 4.51 19.71
N PRO A 110 -4.75 4.48 20.70
CA PRO A 110 -4.49 3.87 22.01
C PRO A 110 -3.99 2.45 21.81
N ARG A 111 -2.89 2.05 22.50
CA ARG A 111 -2.28 0.71 22.44
C ARG A 111 -3.34 -0.33 22.16
N ALA A 112 -3.43 -0.78 20.90
CA ALA A 112 -4.62 -1.41 20.32
C ALA A 112 -5.31 -2.32 21.33
N GLY A 113 -6.30 -1.77 22.02
CA GLY A 113 -7.03 -2.47 23.05
C GLY A 113 -7.92 -3.47 22.35
N THR A 114 -7.43 -4.69 22.15
CA THR A 114 -8.20 -5.93 21.91
C THR A 114 -9.25 -5.94 20.77
N ARG A 115 -9.40 -4.90 19.95
CA ARG A 115 -10.55 -4.74 19.03
C ARG A 115 -10.28 -5.03 17.55
N ALA A 116 -9.04 -5.34 17.15
CA ALA A 116 -8.77 -5.88 15.82
C ALA A 116 -7.68 -6.95 15.91
N ARG A 117 -8.07 -8.21 16.12
CA ARG A 117 -7.17 -9.34 15.85
C ARG A 117 -7.12 -9.56 14.34
N THR A 118 -6.54 -8.62 13.60
CA THR A 118 -6.18 -8.86 12.19
C THR A 118 -5.05 -9.90 12.18
N LEU A 119 -4.99 -10.74 11.14
CA LEU A 119 -3.96 -11.78 11.03
C LEU A 119 -2.54 -11.22 11.10
N SER A 120 -2.34 -10.02 10.58
CA SER A 120 -1.06 -9.29 10.61
C SER A 120 -0.80 -8.52 11.90
N GLY A 121 -1.83 -8.29 12.72
CA GLY A 121 -1.79 -7.32 13.80
C GLY A 121 -1.75 -5.86 13.36
N VAL A 122 -1.94 -5.55 12.07
CA VAL A 122 -2.02 -4.19 11.52
C VAL A 122 -3.48 -3.82 11.20
N ASP A 123 -3.98 -2.70 11.70
CA ASP A 123 -5.31 -2.15 11.38
C ASP A 123 -5.24 -1.31 10.09
N PRO A 124 -5.88 -1.72 8.98
CA PRO A 124 -5.78 -1.04 7.69
C PRO A 124 -6.31 0.41 7.69
N LEU A 125 -7.09 0.83 8.69
CA LEU A 125 -7.57 2.22 8.80
C LEU A 125 -6.80 3.06 9.82
N ASN A 126 -5.92 2.44 10.61
CA ASN A 126 -5.12 3.07 11.67
C ASN A 126 -3.71 2.47 11.70
N SER A 127 -2.93 2.68 10.65
CA SER A 127 -1.60 2.07 10.49
C SER A 127 -0.61 3.00 9.81
N ALA A 128 0.68 2.76 10.02
CA ALA A 128 1.73 3.36 9.21
C ALA A 128 2.71 2.30 8.70
N ILE A 129 3.12 2.46 7.44
CA ILE A 129 4.20 1.69 6.80
C ILE A 129 5.21 2.70 6.28
N LEU A 130 6.40 2.69 6.87
CA LEU A 130 7.43 3.71 6.66
C LEU A 130 8.71 3.04 6.18
N VAL A 131 9.15 3.38 4.97
CA VAL A 131 10.47 3.02 4.45
C VAL A 131 11.46 4.08 4.86
N ARG A 132 12.48 3.70 5.62
CA ARG A 132 13.64 4.54 5.91
C ARG A 132 14.78 4.19 4.97
N SER A 133 15.31 5.22 4.30
CA SER A 133 16.54 5.15 3.51
C SER A 133 17.46 6.30 3.88
N GLY A 134 18.55 5.98 4.57
CA GLY A 134 19.45 6.96 5.19
C GLY A 134 18.70 7.92 6.11
N ASP A 135 18.73 9.20 5.75
CA ASP A 135 18.09 10.31 6.47
C ASP A 135 16.71 10.68 5.90
N THR A 136 16.16 9.86 5.00
CA THR A 136 14.83 10.08 4.42
C THR A 136 13.85 9.00 4.81
N VAL A 137 12.58 9.38 4.96
CA VAL A 137 11.46 8.45 5.14
C VAL A 137 10.44 8.68 4.02
N THR A 138 10.01 7.58 3.40
CA THR A 138 8.87 7.52 2.48
C THR A 138 7.84 6.56 3.05
N GLY A 139 6.59 6.97 3.23
CA GLY A 139 5.61 6.13 3.90
C GLY A 139 4.16 6.53 3.68
N THR A 140 3.28 5.60 3.97
CA THR A 140 1.83 5.82 4.05
C THR A 140 1.38 5.70 5.49
N ILE A 141 0.44 6.57 5.87
CA ILE A 141 -0.16 6.62 7.19
C ILE A 141 -1.68 6.66 6.98
N ARG A 142 -2.39 5.74 7.62
CA ARG A 142 -3.84 5.68 7.72
C ARG A 142 -4.23 6.06 9.13
N TYR A 143 -5.13 7.03 9.29
CA TYR A 143 -5.69 7.41 10.58
C TYR A 143 -7.17 7.72 10.44
N ALA A 144 -8.01 7.02 11.20
CA ALA A 144 -9.47 7.09 11.08
C ALA A 144 -9.95 6.97 9.61
N GLY A 145 -9.25 6.14 8.83
CA GLY A 145 -9.48 5.90 7.41
C GLY A 145 -8.98 6.95 6.43
N LYS A 146 -8.54 8.12 6.88
CA LYS A 146 -7.87 9.12 6.03
C LYS A 146 -6.47 8.63 5.63
N LEU A 147 -6.08 8.89 4.39
CA LEU A 147 -4.74 8.60 3.88
C LEU A 147 -3.83 9.82 3.98
N TYR A 148 -2.64 9.61 4.53
CA TYR A 148 -1.53 10.55 4.49
C TYR A 148 -0.30 9.89 3.87
N ARG A 149 0.50 10.68 3.16
CA ARG A 149 1.80 10.29 2.61
C ARG A 149 2.89 11.16 3.20
N LEU A 150 3.92 10.53 3.75
CA LEU A 150 5.14 11.19 4.21
C LEU A 150 6.23 10.92 3.17
N ARG A 151 6.85 11.96 2.62
CA ARG A 151 7.84 11.77 1.55
C ARG A 151 8.83 12.93 1.44
N PRO A 152 10.06 12.68 0.95
CA PRO A 152 11.01 13.74 0.64
C PRO A 152 10.63 14.51 -0.63
N LEU A 153 11.10 15.76 -0.69
CA LEU A 153 11.18 16.62 -1.86
C LEU A 153 12.61 16.66 -2.40
N ALA A 154 12.78 17.27 -3.58
CA ALA A 154 14.06 17.33 -4.29
C ALA A 154 15.11 18.17 -3.54
N ASP A 155 14.66 19.15 -2.75
CA ASP A 155 15.50 20.04 -1.95
C ASP A 155 15.81 19.51 -0.54
N GLY A 156 15.46 18.25 -0.26
CA GLY A 156 15.74 17.58 1.01
C GLY A 156 14.72 17.81 2.11
N ARG A 157 13.71 18.67 1.90
CA ARG A 157 12.58 18.79 2.85
C ARG A 157 11.71 17.54 2.82
N HIS A 158 10.99 17.29 3.92
CA HIS A 158 9.89 16.32 3.95
C HIS A 158 8.55 17.04 3.93
N VAL A 159 7.57 16.38 3.31
CA VAL A 159 6.18 16.81 3.32
C VAL A 159 5.28 15.69 3.79
N LEU A 160 4.29 16.07 4.59
CA LEU A 160 3.13 15.23 4.89
C LEU A 160 1.97 15.72 4.02
N VAL A 161 1.41 14.82 3.22
CA VAL A 161 0.32 15.10 2.30
C VAL A 161 -0.91 14.32 2.75
N GLN A 162 -2.00 15.00 3.03
CA GLN A 162 -3.31 14.35 3.14
C GLN A 162 -3.87 14.13 1.74
N VAL A 163 -4.27 12.90 1.44
CA VAL A 163 -4.78 12.49 0.13
C VAL A 163 -6.31 12.43 0.16
N ASP A 164 -6.94 13.08 -0.81
CA ASP A 164 -8.35 12.92 -1.16
C ASP A 164 -8.49 11.76 -2.15
N GLU A 165 -8.85 10.59 -1.63
CA GLU A 165 -9.00 9.37 -2.43
C GLU A 165 -10.08 9.47 -3.50
N GLN A 166 -11.11 10.31 -3.31
CA GLN A 166 -12.18 10.50 -4.30
C GLN A 166 -11.71 11.26 -5.55
N ARG A 167 -10.55 11.91 -5.45
CA ARG A 167 -9.93 12.69 -6.54
C ARG A 167 -8.69 12.00 -7.11
N MET A 168 -8.46 10.75 -6.74
CA MET A 168 -7.48 9.89 -7.41
C MET A 168 -7.93 9.61 -8.85
N PRO A 169 -7.00 9.35 -9.78
CA PRO A 169 -7.34 8.90 -11.13
C PRO A 169 -8.22 7.64 -11.12
N GLN A 170 -8.93 7.42 -12.24
CA GLN A 170 -9.64 6.16 -12.46
C GLN A 170 -8.66 4.98 -12.47
N GLU A 171 -9.10 3.78 -12.10
CA GLU A 171 -8.19 2.63 -11.98
C GLU A 171 -7.47 2.32 -13.30
N HIS A 172 -8.21 2.24 -14.42
CA HIS A 172 -7.69 1.84 -15.73
C HIS A 172 -8.57 2.40 -16.88
N PRO A 173 -8.10 2.33 -18.14
CA PRO A 173 -8.91 2.66 -19.33
C PRO A 173 -10.14 1.75 -19.55
N ALA A 174 -11.12 2.20 -20.34
CA ALA A 174 -12.34 1.44 -20.65
C ALA A 174 -12.04 0.09 -21.37
N GLU A 175 -10.94 0.04 -22.09
CA GLU A 175 -10.37 -1.10 -22.78
C GLU A 175 -10.02 -2.26 -21.83
N TYR A 176 -10.04 -2.05 -20.51
CA TYR A 176 -9.96 -3.13 -19.51
C TYR A 176 -10.92 -4.28 -19.79
N SER A 177 -12.15 -3.97 -20.21
CA SER A 177 -13.17 -4.97 -20.57
C SER A 177 -12.75 -5.88 -21.74
N LEU A 178 -11.75 -5.45 -22.51
CA LEU A 178 -11.19 -6.14 -23.68
C LEU A 178 -9.83 -6.79 -23.40
N LEU A 179 -9.34 -6.74 -22.16
CA LEU A 179 -8.06 -7.34 -21.83
C LEU A 179 -8.04 -8.85 -22.16
N PRO A 180 -6.91 -9.35 -22.68
CA PRO A 180 -6.76 -10.77 -22.93
C PRO A 180 -6.89 -11.53 -21.61
N LYS A 181 -7.50 -12.71 -21.69
CA LYS A 181 -7.62 -13.65 -20.58
C LYS A 181 -6.60 -14.76 -20.79
N PHE A 182 -5.84 -15.08 -19.77
CA PHE A 182 -4.87 -16.16 -19.80
C PHE A 182 -5.34 -17.30 -18.90
N ASP A 183 -5.17 -18.52 -19.38
CA ASP A 183 -5.45 -19.71 -18.58
C ASP A 183 -4.46 -19.80 -17.43
N MET A 184 -4.99 -19.89 -16.21
CA MET A 184 -4.25 -20.06 -14.97
C MET A 184 -4.84 -21.24 -14.19
N PRO A 185 -4.07 -21.92 -13.31
CA PRO A 185 -4.58 -23.12 -12.63
C PRO A 185 -5.82 -22.90 -11.76
N GLY A 186 -6.70 -23.89 -11.76
CA GLY A 186 -7.96 -23.89 -11.01
C GLY A 186 -9.14 -24.16 -11.94
N ASP A 187 -10.14 -24.91 -11.47
CA ASP A 187 -11.25 -25.38 -12.32
C ASP A 187 -12.40 -24.37 -12.46
N GLY A 188 -12.23 -23.14 -11.95
CA GLY A 188 -13.25 -22.08 -11.96
C GLY A 188 -14.51 -22.41 -11.16
N ARG A 189 -14.57 -23.57 -10.48
CA ARG A 189 -15.79 -24.03 -9.80
C ARG A 189 -16.02 -23.24 -8.53
N VAL A 190 -17.24 -22.75 -8.40
CA VAL A 190 -17.74 -22.17 -7.14
C VAL A 190 -17.90 -23.32 -6.14
N THR A 191 -17.08 -23.29 -5.09
CA THR A 191 -17.13 -24.24 -3.97
C THR A 191 -16.98 -23.45 -2.68
N THR A 192 -17.21 -24.10 -1.54
CA THR A 192 -16.93 -23.50 -0.24
C THR A 192 -15.48 -23.02 -0.18
N ALA A 193 -15.28 -21.76 0.22
CA ALA A 193 -13.96 -21.15 0.31
C ALA A 193 -13.13 -21.84 1.41
N ALA A 194 -12.02 -22.47 1.05
CA ALA A 194 -11.10 -23.01 2.03
C ALA A 194 -10.35 -21.86 2.73
N ALA A 195 -10.23 -21.91 4.05
CA ALA A 195 -9.49 -20.90 4.82
C ALA A 195 -7.95 -21.01 4.72
N SER A 196 -7.44 -21.84 3.79
CA SER A 196 -6.01 -22.16 3.68
C SER A 196 -5.30 -21.21 2.74
N SER A 197 -4.07 -20.84 3.09
CA SER A 197 -3.15 -20.16 2.18
C SER A 197 -2.44 -21.12 1.22
N GLY A 198 -2.54 -22.44 1.42
CA GLY A 198 -1.65 -23.41 0.76
C GLY A 198 -0.17 -23.16 1.07
N SER A 199 0.72 -23.77 0.28
CA SER A 199 2.18 -23.56 0.41
C SER A 199 2.56 -22.12 0.05
N PRO A 200 3.42 -21.44 0.84
CA PRO A 200 3.92 -20.11 0.47
C PRO A 200 4.66 -20.10 -0.87
N ALA A 201 4.64 -18.94 -1.56
CA ALA A 201 5.41 -18.73 -2.78
C ALA A 201 6.04 -17.33 -2.78
N THR A 202 7.24 -17.20 -3.33
CA THR A 202 7.92 -15.92 -3.54
C THR A 202 7.73 -15.50 -4.99
N ILE A 203 7.14 -14.33 -5.22
CA ILE A 203 7.04 -13.75 -6.56
C ILE A 203 8.09 -12.63 -6.65
N ARG A 204 9.02 -12.74 -7.60
CA ARG A 204 10.10 -11.78 -7.80
C ARG A 204 9.66 -10.71 -8.79
N VAL A 205 9.75 -9.44 -8.42
CA VAL A 205 9.31 -8.31 -9.26
C VAL A 205 10.49 -7.44 -9.70
N LEU A 206 10.60 -7.21 -11.01
CA LEU A 206 11.43 -6.17 -11.61
C LEU A 206 10.58 -4.90 -11.70
N VAL A 207 11.03 -3.81 -11.07
CA VAL A 207 10.34 -2.53 -11.17
C VAL A 207 11.22 -1.54 -11.91
N VAL A 208 10.68 -0.97 -12.99
CA VAL A 208 11.37 0.01 -13.82
C VAL A 208 10.65 1.34 -13.74
N ALA A 209 11.33 2.42 -13.35
CA ALA A 209 10.75 3.76 -13.40
C ALA A 209 11.27 4.53 -14.62
N THR A 210 10.40 5.25 -15.31
CA THR A 210 10.87 6.22 -16.32
C THR A 210 11.56 7.39 -15.63
N ASN A 211 12.55 7.99 -16.29
CA ASN A 211 13.16 9.22 -15.78
C ASN A 211 12.12 10.34 -15.57
N LYS A 212 11.06 10.36 -16.38
CA LYS A 212 9.94 11.29 -16.21
C LYS A 212 9.21 11.05 -14.88
N ALA A 213 8.91 9.81 -14.51
CA ALA A 213 8.34 9.45 -13.21
C ALA A 213 9.28 9.78 -12.04
N VAL A 214 10.57 9.51 -12.16
CA VAL A 214 11.57 9.85 -11.13
C VAL A 214 11.60 11.36 -10.89
N ASN A 215 11.66 12.16 -11.95
CA ASN A 215 11.67 13.63 -11.86
C ASN A 215 10.32 14.18 -11.34
N ALA A 216 9.20 13.58 -11.76
CA ALA A 216 7.86 13.91 -11.31
C ALA A 216 7.69 13.74 -9.81
N TYR A 217 8.16 12.60 -9.30
CA TYR A 217 8.21 12.31 -7.89
C TYR A 217 9.18 13.31 -7.23
N GLY A 218 10.42 13.41 -7.69
CA GLY A 218 11.40 14.34 -7.12
C GLY A 218 11.87 13.97 -5.72
N GLY A 219 11.58 12.75 -5.25
CA GLY A 219 12.17 12.16 -4.04
C GLY A 219 12.88 10.85 -4.36
N ASN A 220 13.20 10.06 -3.35
CA ASN A 220 13.77 8.73 -3.55
C ASN A 220 12.72 7.75 -4.13
N MET A 221 12.70 7.61 -5.47
CA MET A 221 11.78 6.71 -6.18
C MET A 221 11.95 5.24 -5.76
N GLN A 222 13.17 4.82 -5.43
CA GLN A 222 13.40 3.45 -4.94
C GLN A 222 12.66 3.21 -3.62
N SER A 223 12.64 4.19 -2.69
CA SER A 223 11.86 4.08 -1.46
C SER A 223 10.35 4.03 -1.69
N LEU A 224 9.82 4.69 -2.73
CA LEU A 224 8.42 4.56 -3.14
C LEU A 224 8.13 3.13 -3.64
N VAL A 225 9.02 2.55 -4.43
CA VAL A 225 8.91 1.17 -4.93
C VAL A 225 9.00 0.16 -3.79
N GLN A 226 9.95 0.32 -2.87
CA GLN A 226 10.07 -0.51 -1.67
C GLN A 226 8.80 -0.43 -0.82
N LEU A 227 8.21 0.76 -0.69
CA LEU A 227 6.94 0.95 0.02
C LEU A 227 5.79 0.22 -0.69
N ALA A 228 5.71 0.28 -2.02
CA ALA A 228 4.70 -0.43 -2.79
C ALA A 228 4.80 -1.96 -2.62
N VAL A 229 6.02 -2.50 -2.58
CA VAL A 229 6.27 -3.92 -2.30
C VAL A 229 5.90 -4.28 -0.86
N ALA A 230 6.25 -3.43 0.12
CA ALA A 230 5.89 -3.62 1.52
C ALA A 230 4.37 -3.62 1.73
N GLU A 231 3.66 -2.69 1.10
CA GLU A 231 2.19 -2.62 1.13
C GLU A 231 1.54 -3.84 0.49
N ALA A 232 2.05 -4.29 -0.67
CA ALA A 232 1.56 -5.50 -1.33
C ALA A 232 1.70 -6.74 -0.42
N ASN A 233 2.87 -6.91 0.19
CA ASN A 233 3.13 -7.96 1.18
C ASN A 233 2.20 -7.87 2.38
N GLN A 234 1.99 -6.66 2.90
CA GLN A 234 1.05 -6.46 4.00
C GLN A 234 -0.37 -6.87 3.61
N GLY A 235 -0.82 -6.58 2.38
CA GLY A 235 -2.10 -7.03 1.85
C GLY A 235 -2.23 -8.54 1.73
N TYR A 236 -1.17 -9.23 1.29
CA TYR A 236 -1.13 -10.69 1.22
C TYR A 236 -1.19 -11.35 2.61
N ILE A 237 -0.49 -10.79 3.60
CA ILE A 237 -0.52 -11.26 5.00
C ILE A 237 -1.90 -11.02 5.60
N ASN A 238 -2.42 -9.80 5.45
CA ASN A 238 -3.75 -9.39 5.91
C ASN A 238 -4.83 -10.37 5.44
N SER A 239 -4.68 -10.89 4.22
CA SER A 239 -5.72 -11.68 3.56
C SER A 239 -5.45 -13.18 3.55
N ASN A 240 -4.42 -13.68 4.25
CA ASN A 240 -4.01 -15.10 4.26
C ASN A 240 -3.72 -15.69 2.86
N VAL A 241 -2.99 -14.96 2.02
CA VAL A 241 -2.67 -15.42 0.65
C VAL A 241 -1.40 -16.28 0.61
N GLY A 242 -0.43 -16.00 1.49
CA GLY A 242 0.86 -16.71 1.50
C GLY A 242 1.73 -16.42 0.27
N ILE A 243 1.76 -15.16 -0.18
CA ILE A 243 2.70 -14.64 -1.18
C ILE A 243 3.72 -13.76 -0.47
N ALA A 244 5.00 -13.92 -0.80
CA ALA A 244 6.05 -12.96 -0.52
C ALA A 244 6.49 -12.31 -1.83
N LEU A 245 6.12 -11.05 -2.05
CA LEU A 245 6.62 -10.25 -3.16
C LEU A 245 8.02 -9.75 -2.81
N GLN A 246 8.99 -10.09 -3.65
CA GLN A 246 10.39 -9.70 -3.48
C GLN A 246 10.80 -8.76 -4.61
N LEU A 247 11.32 -7.57 -4.28
CA LEU A 247 11.93 -6.70 -5.28
C LEU A 247 13.20 -7.37 -5.80
N ALA A 248 13.16 -7.91 -7.02
CA ALA A 248 14.32 -8.51 -7.65
C ALA A 248 15.33 -7.45 -8.09
N ARG A 249 14.81 -6.34 -8.64
CA ARG A 249 15.60 -5.17 -9.02
C ARG A 249 14.70 -3.95 -9.17
N TYR A 250 15.23 -2.80 -8.75
CA TYR A 250 14.77 -1.49 -9.20
C TYR A 250 15.78 -0.94 -10.22
N GLU A 251 15.29 -0.40 -11.33
CA GLU A 251 16.11 0.31 -12.31
C GLU A 251 15.33 1.45 -12.97
N THR A 252 16.05 2.33 -13.66
CA THR A 252 15.47 3.47 -14.38
C THR A 252 15.68 3.32 -15.88
N THR A 253 14.74 3.85 -16.66
CA THR A 253 14.82 3.87 -18.12
C THR A 253 14.73 5.29 -18.68
N SER A 254 15.47 5.54 -19.77
CA SER A 254 15.37 6.77 -20.56
C SER A 254 14.18 6.77 -21.54
N TYR A 255 13.34 5.73 -21.52
CA TYR A 255 12.12 5.67 -22.32
C TYR A 255 11.26 6.92 -22.16
N THR A 256 10.93 7.54 -23.30
CA THR A 256 9.99 8.65 -23.37
C THR A 256 8.56 8.10 -23.39
N GLU A 257 7.82 8.36 -22.32
CA GLU A 257 6.40 8.02 -22.22
C GLU A 257 5.59 8.59 -23.39
N SER A 258 4.74 7.75 -23.99
CA SER A 258 3.86 8.16 -25.09
C SER A 258 2.67 9.01 -24.63
N GLY A 259 2.36 8.95 -23.32
CA GLY A 259 1.13 9.52 -22.76
C GLY A 259 -0.06 8.56 -22.83
N ASN A 260 0.12 7.34 -23.34
CA ASN A 260 -0.93 6.32 -23.43
C ASN A 260 -0.51 5.03 -22.71
N PHE A 261 -1.30 4.61 -21.71
CA PHE A 261 -1.03 3.40 -20.91
C PHE A 261 -0.88 2.13 -21.75
N THR A 262 -1.75 1.93 -22.74
CA THR A 262 -1.74 0.75 -23.61
C THR A 262 -0.46 0.70 -24.44
N THR A 263 -0.08 1.84 -25.05
CA THR A 263 1.17 1.93 -25.83
C THR A 263 2.41 1.74 -24.96
N ASP A 264 2.47 2.40 -23.81
CA ASP A 264 3.62 2.30 -22.90
C ASP A 264 3.78 0.88 -22.34
N LEU A 265 2.68 0.22 -21.97
CA LEU A 265 2.69 -1.16 -21.51
C LEU A 265 3.07 -2.14 -22.63
N GLN A 266 2.57 -1.93 -23.85
CA GLN A 266 2.94 -2.76 -25.00
C GLN A 266 4.45 -2.71 -25.23
N ARG A 267 5.03 -1.51 -25.28
CA ARG A 267 6.48 -1.30 -25.45
C ARG A 267 7.31 -1.87 -24.32
N PHE A 268 6.77 -1.89 -23.09
CA PHE A 268 7.43 -2.52 -21.95
C PHE A 268 7.44 -4.05 -22.03
N ARG A 269 6.37 -4.64 -22.58
CA ARG A 269 6.18 -6.10 -22.65
C ARG A 269 6.83 -6.75 -23.88
N VAL A 270 6.91 -6.07 -25.02
CA VAL A 270 7.45 -6.63 -26.26
C VAL A 270 8.98 -6.63 -26.21
N THR A 271 9.63 -7.67 -26.76
CA THR A 271 11.06 -7.94 -26.54
C THR A 271 12.00 -7.41 -27.63
N ASN A 272 11.47 -6.99 -28.78
CA ASN A 272 12.27 -6.61 -29.95
C ASN A 272 11.53 -5.54 -30.79
N ASP A 273 10.89 -4.57 -30.15
CA ASP A 273 10.20 -3.48 -30.85
C ASP A 273 11.02 -2.17 -30.90
N GLY A 274 12.26 -2.21 -30.40
CA GLY A 274 13.15 -1.06 -30.33
C GLY A 274 12.91 -0.19 -29.10
N TYR A 275 11.97 -0.55 -28.22
CA TYR A 275 11.71 0.15 -26.97
C TYR A 275 12.04 -0.74 -25.79
N MET A 276 12.92 -0.26 -24.91
CA MET A 276 13.16 -0.92 -23.62
C MET A 276 13.59 -2.40 -23.70
N ASP A 277 14.06 -2.88 -24.85
CA ASP A 277 14.40 -4.29 -25.08
C ASP A 277 15.41 -4.83 -24.03
N SER A 278 16.31 -3.97 -23.53
CA SER A 278 17.28 -4.32 -22.48
C SER A 278 16.64 -4.76 -21.15
N ILE A 279 15.40 -4.35 -20.87
CA ILE A 279 14.67 -4.71 -19.65
C ILE A 279 14.41 -6.21 -19.60
N HIS A 280 14.23 -6.87 -20.75
CA HIS A 280 14.06 -8.33 -20.78
C HIS A 280 15.33 -9.08 -20.39
N THR A 281 16.50 -8.52 -20.71
CA THR A 281 17.78 -9.01 -20.20
C THR A 281 17.84 -8.84 -18.68
N SER A 282 17.53 -7.65 -18.16
CA SER A 282 17.45 -7.43 -16.70
C SER A 282 16.49 -8.41 -16.02
N ARG A 283 15.30 -8.62 -16.60
CA ARG A 283 14.28 -9.55 -16.07
C ARG A 283 14.82 -10.97 -15.95
N ASN A 284 15.58 -11.44 -16.93
CA ASN A 284 16.23 -12.76 -16.87
C ASN A 284 17.39 -12.78 -15.87
N THR A 285 18.26 -11.76 -15.90
CA THR A 285 19.44 -11.68 -15.02
C THR A 285 19.07 -11.67 -13.54
N TYR A 286 18.02 -10.95 -13.17
CA TYR A 286 17.56 -10.86 -11.78
C TYR A 286 16.43 -11.84 -11.44
N THR A 287 16.15 -12.79 -12.34
CA THR A 287 15.11 -13.83 -12.18
C THR A 287 13.77 -13.27 -11.72
N ALA A 288 13.27 -12.26 -12.43
CA ALA A 288 12.03 -11.57 -12.09
C ALA A 288 10.83 -12.20 -12.82
N ASP A 289 9.90 -12.74 -12.04
CA ASP A 289 8.64 -13.33 -12.50
C ASP A 289 7.70 -12.29 -13.11
N VAL A 290 7.67 -11.09 -12.54
CA VAL A 290 6.76 -10.00 -12.95
C VAL A 290 7.55 -8.74 -13.26
N GLY A 291 7.21 -8.06 -14.35
CA GLY A 291 7.70 -6.71 -14.64
C GLY A 291 6.65 -5.65 -14.33
N VAL A 292 7.03 -4.56 -13.65
CA VAL A 292 6.16 -3.38 -13.47
C VAL A 292 6.89 -2.13 -13.91
N ILE A 293 6.27 -1.34 -14.79
CA ILE A 293 6.77 -0.02 -15.17
C ILE A 293 6.03 1.08 -14.40
N VAL A 294 6.77 2.00 -13.79
CA VAL A 294 6.25 3.17 -13.09
C VAL A 294 6.36 4.39 -14.00
N LEU A 295 5.22 5.02 -14.27
CA LEU A 295 5.04 6.11 -15.23
C LEU A 295 4.58 7.41 -14.55
N ASP A 296 4.76 8.54 -15.24
CA ASP A 296 4.13 9.83 -14.94
C ASP A 296 2.96 10.11 -15.89
N ASN A 297 1.94 9.24 -15.82
CA ASN A 297 0.72 9.35 -16.59
C ASN A 297 -0.49 9.31 -15.64
N SER A 298 -1.12 10.45 -15.39
CA SER A 298 -2.25 10.58 -14.47
C SER A 298 -3.61 10.27 -15.11
N SER A 299 -3.65 9.73 -16.33
CA SER A 299 -4.90 9.36 -17.00
C SER A 299 -5.63 8.25 -16.23
N TYR A 300 -4.86 7.30 -15.69
CA TYR A 300 -5.32 6.16 -14.93
C TYR A 300 -4.30 5.78 -13.85
N CYS A 301 -4.68 4.94 -12.90
CA CYS A 301 -3.78 4.46 -11.87
C CYS A 301 -2.91 3.28 -12.30
N GLY A 302 -3.37 2.46 -13.23
CA GLY A 302 -2.61 1.31 -13.71
C GLY A 302 -3.23 0.62 -14.92
N LEU A 303 -2.45 -0.30 -15.48
CA LEU A 303 -2.92 -1.25 -16.48
C LEU A 303 -2.08 -2.53 -16.44
N ALA A 304 -2.73 -3.66 -16.16
CA ALA A 304 -2.15 -4.98 -16.35
C ALA A 304 -2.27 -5.46 -17.80
N SER A 305 -1.34 -6.32 -18.20
CA SER A 305 -1.31 -6.93 -19.54
C SER A 305 -2.49 -7.84 -19.88
N GLY A 306 -3.28 -8.23 -18.89
CA GLY A 306 -4.36 -9.19 -19.01
C GLY A 306 -5.00 -9.56 -17.67
N ILE A 307 -6.03 -10.40 -17.75
CA ILE A 307 -6.61 -11.11 -16.60
C ILE A 307 -6.04 -12.52 -16.58
N GLY A 308 -5.16 -12.78 -15.62
CA GLY A 308 -4.17 -13.85 -15.71
C GLY A 308 -2.95 -13.42 -16.51
N SER A 309 -1.91 -14.24 -16.50
CA SER A 309 -0.70 -13.99 -17.27
C SER A 309 0.09 -15.28 -17.49
N ASN A 310 1.04 -15.22 -18.40
CA ASN A 310 2.09 -16.22 -18.54
C ASN A 310 3.47 -15.53 -18.49
N ALA A 311 4.54 -16.31 -18.58
CA ALA A 311 5.90 -15.81 -18.49
C ALA A 311 6.21 -14.68 -19.50
N ALA A 312 5.58 -14.66 -20.67
CA ALA A 312 5.75 -13.62 -21.70
C ALA A 312 4.86 -12.39 -21.48
N SER A 313 3.80 -12.49 -20.68
CA SER A 313 2.77 -11.44 -20.52
C SER A 313 2.65 -10.88 -19.10
N ALA A 314 3.42 -11.37 -18.13
CA ALA A 314 3.42 -10.90 -16.75
C ALA A 314 4.05 -9.50 -16.57
N PHE A 315 3.40 -8.50 -17.15
CA PHE A 315 3.81 -7.09 -17.14
C PHE A 315 2.63 -6.17 -16.81
N ALA A 316 2.88 -5.12 -16.03
CA ALA A 316 1.92 -4.07 -15.73
C ALA A 316 2.56 -2.68 -15.75
N SER A 317 1.74 -1.64 -15.91
CA SER A 317 2.13 -0.25 -15.75
C SER A 317 1.35 0.41 -14.60
N VAL A 318 1.98 1.33 -13.87
CA VAL A 318 1.41 1.98 -12.69
C VAL A 318 1.77 3.46 -12.71
N TYR A 319 0.80 4.34 -12.44
CA TYR A 319 1.07 5.74 -12.16
C TYR A 319 1.71 5.89 -10.78
N TRP A 320 2.85 6.58 -10.69
CA TRP A 320 3.61 6.67 -9.44
C TRP A 320 2.78 7.17 -8.25
N ASP A 321 1.86 8.12 -8.46
CA ASP A 321 1.05 8.68 -7.37
C ASP A 321 -0.10 7.77 -6.93
N CYS A 322 -0.41 6.71 -7.67
CA CYS A 322 -1.35 5.65 -7.27
C CYS A 322 -0.66 4.42 -6.66
N ALA A 323 0.68 4.30 -6.79
CA ALA A 323 1.41 3.09 -6.46
C ALA A 323 1.23 2.66 -4.99
N THR A 324 1.25 3.64 -4.06
CA THR A 324 1.19 3.41 -2.61
C THR A 324 -0.01 4.09 -1.94
N GLY A 325 -0.52 3.47 -0.89
CA GLY A 325 -1.69 3.91 -0.10
C GLY A 325 -3.03 3.73 -0.81
N TYR A 326 -3.04 3.89 -2.12
CA TYR A 326 -4.13 3.55 -3.03
C TYR A 326 -4.01 2.12 -3.60
N TYR A 327 -2.84 1.50 -3.39
CA TYR A 327 -2.52 0.09 -3.65
C TYR A 327 -2.56 -0.35 -5.12
N SER A 328 -2.44 0.57 -6.08
CA SER A 328 -2.50 0.21 -7.51
C SER A 328 -1.37 -0.72 -7.94
N PHE A 329 -0.19 -0.63 -7.29
CA PHE A 329 0.89 -1.58 -7.56
C PHE A 329 0.49 -3.04 -7.28
N ALA A 330 -0.13 -3.29 -6.13
CA ALA A 330 -0.65 -4.61 -5.80
C ALA A 330 -1.85 -5.00 -6.68
N HIS A 331 -2.74 -4.04 -6.96
CA HIS A 331 -3.92 -4.21 -7.80
C HIS A 331 -3.58 -4.75 -9.19
N GLU A 332 -2.62 -4.12 -9.87
CA GLU A 332 -2.24 -4.57 -11.22
C GLU A 332 -1.57 -5.95 -11.21
N ILE A 333 -0.75 -6.26 -10.20
CA ILE A 333 -0.20 -7.62 -10.01
C ILE A 333 -1.33 -8.63 -9.71
N GLY A 334 -2.41 -8.20 -9.07
CA GLY A 334 -3.62 -8.99 -8.86
C GLY A 334 -4.29 -9.37 -10.18
N HIS A 335 -4.41 -8.44 -11.12
CA HIS A 335 -4.94 -8.73 -12.46
C HIS A 335 -4.10 -9.77 -13.20
N LEU A 336 -2.77 -9.72 -13.10
CA LEU A 336 -1.87 -10.74 -13.68
C LEU A 336 -2.08 -12.14 -13.06
N GLN A 337 -2.67 -12.20 -11.87
CA GLN A 337 -3.09 -13.42 -11.16
C GLN A 337 -4.58 -13.75 -11.36
N SER A 338 -5.25 -13.08 -12.30
CA SER A 338 -6.67 -13.24 -12.62
C SER A 338 -7.68 -12.67 -11.61
N ALA A 339 -7.23 -11.88 -10.64
CA ALA A 339 -8.15 -11.13 -9.79
C ALA A 339 -8.90 -10.09 -10.64
N ARG A 340 -10.19 -9.91 -10.37
CA ARG A 340 -11.09 -8.97 -11.06
C ARG A 340 -11.64 -7.92 -10.13
N HIS A 341 -12.19 -6.85 -10.71
CA HIS A 341 -12.90 -5.85 -9.94
C HIS A 341 -14.15 -6.40 -9.28
N ASP A 342 -14.78 -5.62 -8.42
CA ASP A 342 -16.03 -6.03 -7.79
C ASP A 342 -17.13 -6.34 -8.83
N ALA A 343 -17.94 -7.35 -8.53
CA ALA A 343 -18.90 -7.92 -9.48
C ALA A 343 -19.96 -6.94 -10.01
N THR A 344 -20.18 -5.81 -9.33
CA THR A 344 -21.09 -4.75 -9.80
C THR A 344 -20.51 -4.00 -11.00
N ASN A 345 -19.19 -3.83 -11.03
CA ASN A 345 -18.49 -3.06 -12.06
C ASN A 345 -17.82 -3.96 -13.11
N ASP A 346 -17.50 -5.20 -12.74
CA ASP A 346 -17.02 -6.23 -13.64
C ASP A 346 -17.85 -7.51 -13.43
N PRO A 347 -18.93 -7.73 -14.19
CA PRO A 347 -19.79 -8.91 -14.03
C PRO A 347 -19.22 -10.18 -14.69
N SER A 348 -18.01 -10.13 -15.29
CA SER A 348 -17.43 -11.28 -15.98
C SER A 348 -17.02 -12.37 -15.00
N THR A 349 -17.63 -13.55 -15.12
CA THR A 349 -17.34 -14.71 -14.26
C THR A 349 -16.13 -15.54 -14.70
N SER A 350 -15.33 -15.04 -15.65
CA SER A 350 -14.19 -15.75 -16.25
C SER A 350 -12.89 -15.00 -15.99
N PRO A 351 -11.79 -15.65 -15.56
CA PRO A 351 -11.65 -17.11 -15.47
C PRO A 351 -12.21 -17.72 -14.16
N TYR A 352 -12.42 -16.92 -13.12
CA TYR A 352 -12.98 -17.39 -11.84
C TYR A 352 -14.24 -16.60 -11.49
N ALA A 353 -15.38 -17.28 -11.36
CA ALA A 353 -16.67 -16.64 -11.06
C ALA A 353 -16.70 -15.93 -9.69
N TYR A 354 -15.86 -16.40 -8.77
CA TYR A 354 -15.68 -15.83 -7.44
C TYR A 354 -14.56 -14.79 -7.36
N GLY A 355 -13.82 -14.57 -8.45
CA GLY A 355 -12.55 -13.84 -8.44
C GLY A 355 -12.68 -12.31 -8.41
N HIS A 356 -13.64 -11.76 -7.66
CA HIS A 356 -13.91 -10.32 -7.65
C HIS A 356 -13.52 -9.65 -6.34
N GLY A 357 -13.26 -8.34 -6.43
CA GLY A 357 -13.21 -7.45 -5.28
C GLY A 357 -14.54 -7.40 -4.51
N TYR A 358 -14.48 -6.91 -3.27
CA TYR A 358 -15.64 -6.73 -2.40
C TYR A 358 -15.78 -5.29 -1.91
N ARG A 359 -17.03 -4.83 -1.83
CA ARG A 359 -17.45 -3.57 -1.19
C ARG A 359 -18.47 -3.88 -0.11
N TYR A 360 -18.34 -3.21 1.03
CA TYR A 360 -19.37 -3.23 2.06
C TYR A 360 -20.14 -1.90 2.07
N GLY A 361 -21.14 -1.81 1.18
CA GLY A 361 -21.90 -0.58 0.96
C GLY A 361 -20.96 0.58 0.64
N ASN A 362 -21.11 1.70 1.36
CA ASN A 362 -20.22 2.86 1.29
C ASN A 362 -19.21 2.92 2.45
N SER A 363 -19.03 1.83 3.21
CA SER A 363 -18.20 1.84 4.42
C SER A 363 -16.71 1.66 4.11
N TRP A 364 -16.40 0.66 3.29
CA TRP A 364 -15.03 0.31 2.89
C TRP A 364 -15.04 -0.66 1.71
N ARG A 365 -13.88 -0.79 1.06
CA ARG A 365 -13.67 -1.66 -0.10
C ARG A 365 -12.33 -2.39 -0.03
N THR A 366 -12.25 -3.58 -0.63
CA THR A 366 -10.99 -4.34 -0.81
C THR A 366 -10.17 -3.80 -2.00
N ILE A 367 -8.90 -4.23 -2.12
CA ILE A 367 -7.93 -3.75 -3.13
C ILE A 367 -8.50 -3.72 -4.56
N MET A 368 -9.23 -4.77 -4.95
CA MET A 368 -9.75 -4.89 -6.31
C MET A 368 -11.08 -4.16 -6.54
N ALA A 369 -11.74 -3.63 -5.53
CA ALA A 369 -13.02 -2.95 -5.75
C ALA A 369 -12.82 -1.48 -6.16
N TYR A 370 -13.65 -0.94 -7.07
CA TYR A 370 -13.65 0.51 -7.30
C TYR A 370 -14.30 1.27 -6.14
N ASP A 371 -14.24 2.59 -6.23
CA ASP A 371 -14.71 3.46 -5.17
C ASP A 371 -16.22 3.41 -5.04
N CYS A 372 -16.67 3.61 -3.81
CA CYS A 372 -18.08 3.68 -3.48
C CYS A 372 -18.69 5.00 -3.99
N ASN A 373 -20.00 5.05 -4.22
CA ASN A 373 -20.64 6.24 -4.80
C ASN A 373 -20.46 7.52 -3.95
N SER A 374 -20.39 7.38 -2.62
CA SER A 374 -20.11 8.49 -1.70
C SER A 374 -18.63 8.56 -1.28
N GLY A 375 -17.77 7.78 -1.93
CA GLY A 375 -16.40 7.47 -1.52
C GLY A 375 -16.34 6.55 -0.29
N CYS A 376 -15.36 5.66 -0.27
CA CYS A 376 -15.06 4.80 0.87
C CYS A 376 -13.57 4.44 0.94
N PRO A 377 -13.01 4.28 2.15
CA PRO A 377 -11.63 3.85 2.30
C PRO A 377 -11.37 2.49 1.62
N ARG A 378 -10.25 2.41 0.88
CA ARG A 378 -9.72 1.15 0.38
C ARG A 378 -8.86 0.50 1.46
N LEU A 379 -9.29 -0.67 1.95
CA LEU A 379 -8.52 -1.48 2.88
C LEU A 379 -7.42 -2.22 2.13
N ASN A 380 -6.24 -2.33 2.73
CA ASN A 380 -5.16 -3.18 2.22
C ASN A 380 -5.47 -4.67 2.47
N TYR A 381 -6.55 -5.15 1.86
CA TYR A 381 -7.07 -6.51 1.94
C TYR A 381 -7.56 -6.95 0.57
N TRP A 382 -7.30 -8.20 0.24
CA TRP A 382 -7.95 -8.93 -0.84
C TRP A 382 -9.27 -9.49 -0.33
N SER A 383 -10.27 -9.62 -1.20
CA SER A 383 -11.54 -10.21 -0.81
C SER A 383 -11.35 -11.65 -0.34
N ASN A 384 -11.88 -11.96 0.84
CA ASN A 384 -11.77 -13.25 1.50
C ASN A 384 -12.97 -13.45 2.44
N PRO A 385 -13.88 -14.41 2.16
CA PRO A 385 -15.06 -14.65 3.01
C PRO A 385 -14.71 -15.22 4.39
N ASN A 386 -13.50 -15.76 4.58
CA ASN A 386 -13.05 -16.36 5.83
C ASN A 386 -12.41 -15.36 6.80
N ILE A 387 -12.26 -14.10 6.41
CA ILE A 387 -11.69 -13.03 7.24
C ILE A 387 -12.72 -11.90 7.34
N SER A 388 -12.89 -11.37 8.55
CA SER A 388 -13.80 -10.25 8.81
C SER A 388 -13.06 -8.98 9.21
N TYR A 389 -13.59 -7.84 8.80
CA TYR A 389 -13.21 -6.52 9.32
C TYR A 389 -14.40 -5.94 10.09
N ASN A 390 -14.20 -5.59 11.38
CA ASN A 390 -15.25 -5.14 12.29
C ASN A 390 -16.50 -6.07 12.32
N GLY A 391 -16.26 -7.39 12.28
CA GLY A 391 -17.32 -8.41 12.32
C GLY A 391 -18.03 -8.65 10.98
N VAL A 392 -17.65 -7.95 9.91
CA VAL A 392 -18.20 -8.13 8.57
C VAL A 392 -17.22 -8.92 7.69
N PRO A 393 -17.63 -10.07 7.12
CA PRO A 393 -16.80 -10.81 6.17
C PRO A 393 -16.34 -9.93 5.00
N MET A 394 -15.06 -10.01 4.64
CA MET A 394 -14.46 -9.24 3.54
C MET A 394 -14.66 -9.90 2.18
N GLY A 395 -15.81 -10.52 1.95
CA GLY A 395 -16.08 -11.24 0.71
C GLY A 395 -17.23 -12.21 0.84
N ASN A 396 -17.48 -12.94 -0.23
CA ASN A 396 -18.39 -14.07 -0.26
C ASN A 396 -17.83 -15.14 -1.20
N ALA A 397 -18.00 -16.42 -0.85
CA ALA A 397 -17.35 -17.52 -1.57
C ALA A 397 -17.81 -17.68 -3.03
N SER A 398 -18.99 -17.15 -3.39
CA SER A 398 -19.56 -17.28 -4.74
C SER A 398 -19.09 -16.23 -5.73
N THR A 399 -18.86 -14.99 -5.27
CA THR A 399 -18.57 -13.86 -6.16
C THR A 399 -17.36 -13.06 -5.74
N ALA A 400 -16.95 -13.03 -4.46
CA ALA A 400 -15.85 -12.16 -4.01
C ALA A 400 -14.88 -12.89 -3.06
N ASP A 401 -13.93 -13.60 -3.66
CA ASP A 401 -12.88 -14.39 -3.03
C ASP A 401 -11.59 -14.35 -3.87
N ASN A 402 -10.98 -13.15 -3.96
CA ASN A 402 -9.69 -12.99 -4.62
C ASN A 402 -8.58 -13.75 -3.89
N GLN A 403 -8.69 -13.97 -2.57
CA GLN A 403 -7.71 -14.78 -1.84
C GLN A 403 -7.57 -16.16 -2.46
N ARG A 404 -8.68 -16.83 -2.76
CA ARG A 404 -8.66 -18.14 -3.40
C ARG A 404 -8.04 -18.09 -4.80
N VAL A 405 -8.32 -17.05 -5.58
CA VAL A 405 -7.67 -16.86 -6.89
C VAL A 405 -6.15 -16.77 -6.73
N LEU A 406 -5.68 -15.87 -5.87
CA LEU A 406 -4.25 -15.65 -5.66
C LEU A 406 -3.53 -16.90 -5.12
N VAL A 407 -4.17 -17.66 -4.23
CA VAL A 407 -3.63 -18.94 -3.73
C VAL A 407 -3.47 -19.96 -4.86
N ASN A 408 -4.45 -20.04 -5.77
CA ASN A 408 -4.40 -20.98 -6.90
C ASN A 408 -3.30 -20.60 -7.91
N THR A 409 -3.02 -19.31 -8.09
CA THR A 409 -2.14 -18.82 -9.16
C THR A 409 -0.71 -18.54 -8.72
N LYS A 410 -0.45 -18.33 -7.42
CA LYS A 410 0.86 -17.86 -6.94
C LYS A 410 2.04 -18.77 -7.30
N ALA A 411 1.85 -20.09 -7.29
CA ALA A 411 2.91 -21.03 -7.62
C ALA A 411 3.27 -20.97 -9.12
N THR A 412 2.29 -20.71 -9.98
CA THR A 412 2.52 -20.52 -11.42
C THR A 412 3.29 -19.24 -11.69
N ILE A 413 2.89 -18.12 -11.06
CA ILE A 413 3.60 -16.86 -11.27
C ILE A 413 5.02 -16.93 -10.73
N ALA A 414 5.22 -17.50 -9.53
CA ALA A 414 6.54 -17.68 -8.91
C ALA A 414 7.48 -18.62 -9.68
N GLY A 415 7.01 -19.26 -10.75
CA GLY A 415 7.79 -20.14 -11.63
C GLY A 415 8.00 -19.57 -13.03
N PHE A 416 7.79 -18.27 -13.24
CA PHE A 416 8.02 -17.67 -14.55
C PHE A 416 9.50 -17.47 -14.87
N ARG A 417 10.40 -17.39 -13.88
CA ARG A 417 11.86 -17.31 -14.10
C ARG A 417 12.71 -18.18 -13.19
#